data_AF-A0A101X535-F1
#
_entry.id   AF-A0A101X535-F1
#
_cell.length_a   1.000
_cell.length_b   1.000
_cell.length_c   1.000
_cell.angle_alpha   90.00
_cell.angle_beta   90.00
_cell.angle_gamma   90.00
#
_symmetry.space_group_name_H-M   'P 1'
#
loop_
_entity.id
_entity.type
_entity.pdbx_description
1 polymer ?
#
loop_
_entity_poly.entity_id
_entity_poly.type
_entity_poly.pdbx_seq_one_letter_code
_entity_poly.pdbx_strand_id
1 'polypeptide(L)'
;MGRKRAEEYFKRLAEALERRSRRLTVEWRRDEAFGQIQLGEDFYVFVVLSWAGDEYYIEYMIGDENAVVQARHVGMLDEAVSIIKEAQGLASKMGLVA
;
A
#
# COMPACT_ATOMS: atom_id res chain seq x y z
N MET A 1 -15.73 10.85 -7.16
CA MET A 1 -14.42 11.52 -7.24
C MET A 1 -13.34 10.66 -6.56
N GLY A 2 -13.61 10.18 -5.34
CA GLY A 2 -13.02 9.02 -4.63
C GLY A 2 -12.03 8.16 -5.44
N ARG A 3 -12.58 7.18 -6.16
CA ARG A 3 -11.85 6.19 -6.96
C ARG A 3 -10.78 6.76 -7.90
N LYS A 4 -11.05 7.85 -8.62
CA LYS A 4 -10.09 8.42 -9.60
C LYS A 4 -8.78 8.85 -8.93
N ARG A 5 -8.86 9.43 -7.72
CA ARG A 5 -7.66 9.82 -6.98
C ARG A 5 -6.94 8.61 -6.37
N ALA A 6 -7.67 7.58 -5.98
CA ALA A 6 -7.09 6.30 -5.54
C ALA A 6 -6.34 5.60 -6.68
N GLU A 7 -6.89 5.59 -7.90
CA GLU A 7 -6.23 5.07 -9.11
C GLU A 7 -4.92 5.80 -9.40
N GLU A 8 -4.94 7.14 -9.34
CA GLU A 8 -3.72 7.96 -9.50
C GLU A 8 -2.69 7.68 -8.40
N TYR A 9 -3.15 7.48 -7.16
CA TYR A 9 -2.27 7.16 -6.04
C TYR A 9 -1.55 5.83 -6.24
N PHE A 10 -2.29 4.76 -6.56
CA PHE A 10 -1.69 3.44 -6.78
C PHE A 10 -0.80 3.41 -8.03
N LYS A 11 -1.11 4.20 -9.06
CA LYS A 11 -0.22 4.35 -10.22
C LYS A 11 1.13 4.96 -9.82
N ARG A 12 1.11 6.09 -9.11
CA ARG A 12 2.33 6.74 -8.62
C ARG A 12 3.11 5.89 -7.63
N LEU A 13 2.40 5.14 -6.78
CA LEU A 13 3.02 4.21 -5.85
C LEU A 13 3.73 3.07 -6.61
N ALA A 14 3.12 2.53 -7.65
CA ALA A 14 3.75 1.51 -8.49
C ALA A 14 5.01 2.06 -9.19
N GLU A 15 4.96 3.28 -9.71
CA GLU A 15 6.13 3.96 -10.31
C GLU A 15 7.26 4.15 -9.29
N ALA A 16 6.94 4.56 -8.06
CA ALA A 16 7.93 4.78 -7.01
C ALA A 16 8.59 3.46 -6.53
N LEU A 17 7.84 2.36 -6.57
CA LEU A 17 8.27 1.03 -6.11
C LEU A 17 8.81 0.11 -7.21
N GLU A 18 8.95 0.59 -8.45
CA GLU A 18 9.31 -0.22 -9.63
C GLU A 18 10.58 -1.07 -9.42
N ARG A 19 11.56 -0.55 -8.67
CA ARG A 19 12.84 -1.24 -8.40
C ARG A 19 12.92 -1.96 -7.06
N ARG A 20 11.89 -1.79 -6.22
CA ARG A 20 11.89 -2.23 -4.81
C ARG A 20 10.92 -3.37 -4.55
N SER A 21 9.84 -3.44 -5.33
CA SER A 21 8.81 -4.47 -5.20
C SER A 21 8.92 -5.51 -6.31
N ARG A 22 8.56 -6.76 -6.00
CA ARG A 22 8.44 -7.82 -7.02
C ARG A 22 7.20 -7.63 -7.87
N ARG A 23 6.11 -7.21 -7.22
CA ARG A 23 4.80 -7.05 -7.82
C ARG A 23 3.93 -6.16 -6.94
N LEU A 24 3.13 -5.30 -7.57
CA LEU A 24 2.03 -4.58 -6.95
C LEU A 24 0.73 -4.97 -7.66
N THR A 25 -0.26 -5.46 -6.90
CA THR A 25 -1.61 -5.72 -7.40
C THR A 25 -2.61 -4.85 -6.63
N VAL A 26 -3.70 -4.44 -7.28
CA VAL A 26 -4.75 -3.63 -6.65
C VAL A 26 -6.11 -4.26 -6.93
N GLU A 27 -6.83 -4.62 -5.88
CA GLU A 27 -8.23 -5.02 -5.93
C GLU A 27 -9.12 -3.80 -5.69
N TRP A 28 -10.10 -3.58 -6.57
CA TRP A 28 -10.99 -2.42 -6.52
C TRP A 28 -12.37 -2.82 -6.01
N ARG A 29 -12.82 -2.18 -4.95
CA ARG A 29 -14.17 -2.31 -4.39
C ARG A 29 -14.96 -1.02 -4.58
N ARG A 30 -16.17 -0.94 -4.01
CA ARG A 30 -17.09 0.20 -4.23
C ARG A 30 -16.53 1.51 -3.67
N ASP A 31 -15.96 1.44 -2.48
CA ASP A 31 -15.52 2.54 -1.62
C ASP A 31 -14.11 2.29 -1.03
N GLU A 32 -13.40 1.30 -1.57
CA GLU A 32 -12.10 0.86 -1.10
C GLU A 32 -11.24 0.34 -2.26
N ALA A 33 -9.94 0.50 -2.13
CA ALA A 33 -8.94 -0.15 -2.95
C ALA A 33 -7.91 -0.85 -2.06
N PHE A 34 -7.64 -2.12 -2.35
CA PHE A 34 -6.73 -2.97 -1.60
C PHE A 34 -5.48 -3.29 -2.42
N GLY A 35 -4.38 -2.62 -2.10
CA GLY A 35 -3.09 -2.81 -2.72
C GLY A 35 -2.25 -3.86 -2.00
N GLN A 36 -1.67 -4.79 -2.75
CA GLN A 36 -0.75 -5.82 -2.25
C GLN A 36 0.62 -5.64 -2.89
N ILE A 37 1.64 -5.35 -2.10
CA ILE A 37 3.00 -5.09 -2.54
C ILE A 37 3.87 -6.25 -2.08
N GLN A 38 4.30 -7.08 -3.03
CA GLN A 38 5.06 -8.29 -2.75
C GLN A 38 6.56 -7.98 -2.61
N LEU A 39 7.13 -8.31 -1.46
CA LEU A 39 8.57 -8.18 -1.18
C LEU A 39 9.31 -9.53 -1.20
N GLY A 40 8.65 -10.57 -0.68
CA GLY A 40 9.15 -11.95 -0.65
C GLY A 40 8.24 -12.91 -1.43
N GLU A 41 8.48 -14.22 -1.31
CA GLU A 41 7.56 -15.22 -1.89
C GLU A 41 6.17 -15.16 -1.21
N ASP A 42 6.14 -14.89 0.08
CA ASP A 42 4.98 -14.92 0.95
C ASP A 42 4.97 -13.76 1.98
N PHE A 43 5.63 -12.65 1.65
CA PHE A 43 5.71 -11.47 2.51
C PHE A 43 5.36 -10.20 1.74
N TYR A 44 4.45 -9.43 2.32
CA TYR A 44 3.76 -8.34 1.65
C TYR A 44 3.64 -7.10 2.55
N VAL A 45 3.57 -5.95 1.89
CA VAL A 45 2.99 -4.73 2.46
C VAL A 45 1.62 -4.54 1.81
N PHE A 46 0.60 -4.40 2.64
CA PHE A 46 -0.75 -4.10 2.20
C PHE A 46 -1.05 -2.63 2.44
N VAL A 47 -1.71 -2.01 1.47
CA VAL A 47 -2.20 -0.63 1.54
C VAL A 47 -3.69 -0.66 1.26
N VAL A 48 -4.50 -0.29 2.26
CA VAL A 48 -5.93 -0.14 2.11
C VAL A 48 -6.24 1.35 2.01
N LEU A 49 -6.85 1.78 0.91
CA LEU A 49 -7.30 3.16 0.73
C LEU A 49 -8.82 3.16 0.55
N SER A 50 -9.55 3.64 1.55
CA SER A 50 -11.00 3.77 1.52
C SER A 50 -11.43 5.23 1.42
N TRP A 51 -12.64 5.47 0.92
CA TRP A 51 -13.16 6.83 0.73
C TRP A 51 -14.67 6.93 0.97
N ALA A 52 -15.08 8.05 1.57
CA ALA A 52 -16.48 8.42 1.78
C ALA A 52 -16.68 9.87 1.35
N GLY A 53 -17.29 10.08 0.18
CA GLY A 53 -17.35 11.42 -0.43
C GLY A 53 -15.96 11.93 -0.83
N ASP A 54 -15.50 12.98 -0.16
CA ASP A 54 -14.18 13.61 -0.37
C ASP A 54 -13.17 13.28 0.75
N GLU A 55 -13.58 12.50 1.76
CA GLU A 55 -12.69 12.00 2.81
C GLU A 55 -12.05 10.69 2.39
N TYR A 56 -10.76 10.53 2.73
CA TYR A 56 -10.01 9.30 2.49
C TYR A 56 -9.39 8.81 3.80
N TYR A 57 -9.30 7.49 3.92
CA TYR A 57 -8.68 6.81 5.04
C TYR A 57 -7.67 5.81 4.48
N ILE A 58 -6.48 5.73 5.11
CA ILE A 58 -5.42 4.82 4.68
C ILE A 58 -4.99 3.94 5.85
N GLU A 59 -4.85 2.65 5.58
CA GLU A 59 -4.39 1.66 6.55
C GLU A 59 -3.30 0.79 5.92
N TYR A 60 -2.41 0.30 6.77
CA TYR A 60 -1.25 -0.49 6.35
C TYR A 60 -1.18 -1.79 7.15
N MET A 61 -0.82 -2.87 6.47
CA MET A 61 -0.50 -4.14 7.12
C MET A 61 0.81 -4.68 6.56
N ILE A 62 1.55 -5.41 7.37
CA ILE A 62 2.78 -6.11 6.96
C ILE A 62 2.63 -7.57 7.37
N GLY A 63 2.95 -8.48 6.47
CA GLY A 63 3.00 -9.90 6.79
C GLY A 63 2.78 -10.79 5.59
N ASP A 64 2.49 -12.05 5.87
CA ASP A 64 1.87 -12.95 4.90
C ASP A 64 0.39 -12.58 4.64
N GLU A 65 -0.33 -13.44 3.94
CA GLU A 65 -1.76 -13.26 3.64
C GLU A 65 -2.66 -13.15 4.89
N ASN A 66 -2.17 -13.54 6.06
CA ASN A 66 -2.86 -13.44 7.35
C ASN A 66 -2.34 -12.28 8.20
N ALA A 67 -1.55 -11.36 7.62
CA ALA A 67 -0.87 -10.27 8.31
C ALA A 67 0.06 -10.74 9.44
N VAL A 68 0.65 -11.94 9.29
CA VAL A 68 1.62 -12.48 10.25
C VAL A 68 3.04 -12.24 9.74
N VAL A 69 3.90 -11.73 10.62
CA VAL A 69 5.35 -11.64 10.37
C VAL A 69 6.04 -12.86 10.95
N GLN A 70 6.42 -13.80 10.08
CA GLN A 70 7.15 -14.99 10.50
C GLN A 70 8.63 -14.65 10.75
N ALA A 71 9.31 -15.42 11.62
CA ALA A 71 10.70 -15.15 12.01
C ALA A 71 11.66 -14.99 10.81
N ARG A 72 11.45 -15.77 9.73
CA ARG A 72 12.24 -15.70 8.49
C ARG A 72 12.12 -14.37 7.74
N HIS A 73 11.09 -13.57 8.01
CA HIS A 73 10.83 -12.28 7.37
C HIS A 73 11.20 -11.07 8.24
N VAL A 74 11.67 -11.27 9.47
CA VAL A 74 12.01 -10.15 10.38
C VAL A 74 13.06 -9.22 9.75
N GLY A 75 14.06 -9.77 9.04
CA GLY A 75 15.06 -8.97 8.33
C GLY A 75 14.51 -8.13 7.15
N MET A 76 13.26 -8.34 6.75
CA MET A 76 12.59 -7.59 5.69
C MET A 76 11.73 -6.44 6.24
N LEU A 77 11.60 -6.30 7.55
CA LEU A 77 10.73 -5.29 8.18
C LEU A 77 11.18 -3.87 7.89
N ASP A 78 12.49 -3.61 7.83
CA ASP A 78 13.00 -2.27 7.52
C ASP A 78 12.55 -1.80 6.14
N GLU A 79 12.62 -2.69 5.14
CA GLU A 79 12.15 -2.39 3.79
C GLU A 79 10.62 -2.24 3.74
N ALA A 80 9.89 -3.12 4.43
CA ALA A 80 8.43 -3.03 4.52
C ALA A 80 7.97 -1.70 5.15
N VAL A 81 8.59 -1.29 6.25
CA VAL A 81 8.31 0.00 6.91
C VAL A 81 8.73 1.17 6.04
N SER A 82 9.84 1.05 5.30
CA SER A 82 10.27 2.08 4.34
C SER A 82 9.23 2.29 3.23
N ILE A 83 8.63 1.21 2.72
CA ILE A 83 7.53 1.27 1.74
C ILE A 83 6.28 1.93 2.33
N ILE A 84 5.90 1.60 3.57
CA ILE A 84 4.78 2.28 4.25
C ILE A 84 5.03 3.79 4.34
N LYS A 85 6.24 4.20 4.73
CA LYS A 85 6.59 5.63 4.83
C LYS A 85 6.52 6.33 3.47
N GLU A 86 6.93 5.65 2.40
CA GLU A 86 6.83 6.18 1.03
C GLU A 86 5.37 6.31 0.58
N ALA A 87 4.56 5.27 0.83
CA ALA A 87 3.13 5.25 0.58
C ALA A 87 2.40 6.38 1.33
N GLN A 88 2.65 6.55 2.63
CA GLN A 88 2.11 7.64 3.44
C GLN A 88 2.55 9.01 2.90
N GLY A 89 3.85 9.19 2.65
CA GLY A 89 4.38 10.45 2.13
C GLY A 89 3.78 10.84 0.78
N LEU A 90 3.51 9.86 -0.09
CA LEU A 90 2.81 10.08 -1.35
C LEU A 90 1.34 10.47 -1.13
N ALA A 91 0.64 9.75 -0.24
CA ALA A 91 -0.75 10.04 0.09
C ALA A 91 -0.93 11.46 0.67
N SER A 92 -0.05 11.89 1.57
CA SER A 92 -0.02 13.26 2.12
C SER A 92 0.28 14.31 1.04
N LYS A 93 1.27 14.09 0.16
CA LYS A 93 1.56 15.00 -0.97
C LYS A 93 0.40 15.16 -1.93
N MET A 94 -0.40 14.10 -2.09
CA MET A 94 -1.59 14.12 -2.92
C MET A 94 -2.80 14.73 -2.21
N GLY A 95 -2.73 15.02 -0.92
CA GLY A 95 -3.83 15.53 -0.11
C GLY A 95 -4.95 14.50 0.06
N LEU A 96 -4.61 13.21 0.15
CA LEU A 96 -5.56 12.15 0.46
C LEU A 96 -5.75 12.03 1.97
N VAL A 97 -4.64 12.01 2.70
CA VAL A 97 -4.61 11.95 4.17
C VAL A 97 -3.64 13.01 4.71
N ALA A 98 -3.74 13.34 6.00
CA ALA A 98 -2.79 14.22 6.67
C ALA A 98 -1.43 13.52 6.83
#